data_AF-A0A2M8P623-F1
#
_entry.id   AF-A0A2M8P623-F1
#
_cell.length_a   1.000
_cell.length_b   1.000
_cell.length_c   1.000
_cell.angle_alpha   90.00
_cell.angle_beta   90.00
_cell.angle_gamma   90.00
#
_symmetry.space_group_name_H-M   'P 1'
#
loop_
_entity.id
_entity.type
_entity.pdbx_description
1 polymer ?
#
loop_
_entity_poly.entity_id
_entity_poly.type
_entity_poly.pdbx_seq_one_letter_code
_entity_poly.pdbx_strand_id
1 'polypeptide(L)'
;WGTALGVIRSAHLQGKRLHVLVDETRPRLQGAKLTSWELLQLGIPHTIIADSASGHFMRRHGVDLCLVGADRIAANGDTANK
;
A
#
# COMPACT_ATOMS: atom_id res chain seq x y z
N TRP A 1 -10.59 7.44 -6.32
CA TRP A 1 -9.80 6.93 -7.47
C TRP A 1 -8.34 7.29 -7.20
N GLY A 2 -7.41 6.56 -7.81
CA GLY A 2 -5.96 6.58 -7.58
C GLY A 2 -5.34 5.41 -8.35
N THR A 3 -4.03 5.17 -8.25
CA THR A 3 -3.38 4.03 -8.91
C THR A 3 -3.43 2.78 -8.01
N ALA A 4 -2.40 2.52 -7.21
CA ALA A 4 -2.35 1.36 -6.31
C ALA A 4 -3.52 1.32 -5.32
N LEU A 5 -3.81 2.46 -4.66
CA LEU A 5 -4.95 2.57 -3.74
C LEU A 5 -6.30 2.46 -4.46
N GLY A 6 -6.34 2.79 -5.77
CA GLY A 6 -7.51 2.58 -6.61
C GLY A 6 -7.87 1.11 -6.75
N VAL A 7 -6.87 0.24 -6.93
CA VAL A 7 -7.05 -1.22 -6.97
C VAL A 7 -7.62 -1.73 -5.65
N ILE A 8 -7.03 -1.32 -4.52
CA ILE A 8 -7.49 -1.68 -3.17
C ILE A 8 -8.93 -1.24 -2.94
N ARG A 9 -9.25 0.02 -3.26
CA ARG A 9 -10.60 0.57 -3.11
C ARG A 9 -11.63 -0.17 -3.96
N SER A 10 -11.30 -0.49 -5.22
CA SER A 10 -12.18 -1.27 -6.09
C SER A 10 -12.44 -2.68 -5.54
N ALA A 11 -11.40 -3.34 -5.03
CA ALA A 11 -11.55 -4.65 -4.40
C ALA A 11 -12.46 -4.59 -3.16
N HIS A 12 -12.28 -3.56 -2.31
CA HIS A 12 -13.13 -3.35 -1.14
C HIS A 12 -14.60 -3.09 -1.53
N LEU A 13 -14.85 -2.25 -2.53
CA LEU A 13 -16.20 -1.96 -3.05
C LEU A 13 -16.88 -3.20 -3.65
N GLN A 14 -16.12 -4.15 -4.17
CA GLN A 14 -16.61 -5.45 -4.63
C GLN A 14 -16.90 -6.42 -3.47
N GLY A 15 -16.75 -6.01 -2.21
CA GLY A 15 -16.99 -6.84 -1.03
C GLY A 15 -15.88 -7.86 -0.74
N LYS A 16 -14.70 -7.71 -1.37
CA LYS A 16 -13.57 -8.60 -1.06
C LYS A 16 -13.05 -8.31 0.34
N ARG A 17 -12.78 -9.38 1.10
CA ARG A 17 -12.13 -9.28 2.41
C ARG A 17 -10.64 -9.07 2.20
N LEU A 18 -10.15 -7.90 2.61
CA LEU A 18 -8.74 -7.55 2.53
C LEU A 18 -8.35 -6.71 3.74
N HIS A 19 -7.07 -6.78 4.10
CA HIS A 19 -6.44 -5.94 5.10
C HIS A 19 -5.17 -5.37 4.51
N VAL A 20 -4.95 -4.07 4.63
CA VAL A 20 -3.81 -3.39 4.01
C VAL A 20 -2.71 -3.16 5.04
N LEU A 21 -1.51 -3.69 4.79
CA LEU A 21 -0.31 -3.24 5.49
C LEU A 21 0.23 -2.00 4.77
N VAL A 22 0.43 -0.92 5.52
CA VAL A 22 0.87 0.37 5.01
C VAL A 22 2.22 0.71 5.60
N ASP A 23 3.27 0.69 4.78
CA ASP A 23 4.59 1.17 5.17
C ASP A 23 4.52 2.66 5.49
N GLU A 24 5.08 3.11 6.61
CA GLU A 24 5.01 4.51 7.01
C GLU A 24 5.62 5.47 5.97
N THR A 25 6.62 5.00 5.22
CA THR A 25 7.34 5.64 4.12
C THR A 25 8.18 6.85 4.58
N ARG A 26 9.26 6.59 5.32
CA ARG A 26 10.22 7.62 5.76
C ARG A 26 10.95 8.27 4.57
N PRO A 27 11.46 9.50 4.73
CA PRO A 27 11.34 10.38 5.88
C PRO A 27 10.08 11.26 5.87
N ARG A 28 9.33 11.29 4.76
CA ARG A 28 8.18 12.19 4.58
C ARG A 28 6.88 11.64 5.20
N LEU A 29 6.84 10.35 5.48
CA LEU A 29 5.75 9.64 6.12
C LEU A 29 4.47 9.62 5.27
N GLN A 30 4.59 9.44 3.94
CA GLN A 30 3.43 9.49 3.06
C GLN A 30 2.43 8.36 3.33
N GLY A 31 2.92 7.15 3.65
CA GLY A 31 2.03 6.04 3.98
C GLY A 31 1.27 6.28 5.28
N ALA A 32 1.98 6.71 6.33
CA ALA A 32 1.36 7.00 7.62
C ALA A 32 0.42 8.22 7.59
N LYS A 33 0.77 9.28 6.85
CA LYS A 33 0.00 10.54 6.85
C LYS A 33 -1.12 10.59 5.81
N LEU A 34 -0.89 10.07 4.61
CA LEU A 34 -1.82 10.21 3.48
C LEU A 34 -2.55 8.90 3.22
N THR A 35 -1.82 7.80 3.02
CA THR A 35 -2.43 6.51 2.65
C THR A 35 -3.33 5.98 3.77
N SER A 36 -2.85 5.98 5.01
CA SER A 36 -3.66 5.57 6.16
C SER A 36 -4.87 6.48 6.37
N TRP A 37 -4.71 7.79 6.19
CA TRP A 37 -5.84 8.73 6.30
C TRP A 37 -6.93 8.42 5.26
N GLU A 38 -6.57 8.19 3.99
CA GLU A 38 -7.54 7.83 2.94
C GLU A 38 -8.23 6.49 3.21
N LEU A 39 -7.47 5.46 3.64
CA LEU A 39 -8.03 4.15 3.99
C LEU A 39 -9.01 4.25 5.16
N LEU A 40 -8.69 5.08 6.16
CA LEU A 40 -9.58 5.36 7.28
C LEU A 40 -10.88 6.02 6.82
N GLN A 41 -10.80 7.05 5.96
CA GLN A 41 -12.00 7.71 5.40
C GLN A 41 -12.89 6.74 4.60
N LEU A 42 -12.27 5.73 3.97
CA LEU A 42 -12.97 4.72 3.17
C LEU A 42 -13.46 3.52 3.99
N GLY A 43 -13.17 3.46 5.29
CA GLY A 43 -13.53 2.31 6.14
C GLY A 43 -12.78 1.02 5.79
N ILE A 44 -11.61 1.12 5.15
CA ILE A 44 -10.83 -0.04 4.72
C ILE A 44 -9.91 -0.47 5.86
N PRO A 45 -9.98 -1.74 6.34
CA PRO A 45 -9.11 -2.25 7.39
C PRO A 45 -7.63 -2.17 6.99
N HIS A 46 -6.81 -1.55 7.84
CA HIS A 46 -5.40 -1.38 7.57
C HIS A 46 -4.56 -1.25 8.85
N THR A 47 -3.26 -1.44 8.72
CA THR A 47 -2.28 -1.28 9.80
C THR A 47 -1.04 -0.58 9.24
N ILE A 48 -0.61 0.49 9.91
CA ILE A 48 0.68 1.13 9.60
C ILE A 48 1.81 0.28 10.19
N ILE A 49 2.85 0.03 9.41
CA ILE A 49 4.08 -0.62 9.85
C ILE A 49 5.29 0.25 9.56
N ALA A 50 6.36 0.07 10.32
CA ALA A 50 7.65 0.69 9.99
C ALA A 50 8.18 0.09 8.68
N ASP A 51 8.89 0.88 7.87
CA ASP A 51 9.45 0.44 6.58
C ASP A 51 10.37 -0.80 6.73
N SER A 52 11.04 -0.93 7.88
CA SER A 52 11.92 -2.07 8.17
C SER A 52 11.16 -3.35 8.54
N ALA A 53 9.85 -3.27 8.82
CA ALA A 53 9.04 -4.40 9.23
C ALA A 53 8.46 -5.17 8.04
N SER A 54 8.41 -4.60 6.83
CA SER A 54 7.72 -5.20 5.67
C SER A 54 8.26 -6.59 5.35
N GLY A 55 9.59 -6.78 5.35
CA GLY A 55 10.21 -8.08 5.14
C GLY A 55 9.87 -9.11 6.23
N HIS A 56 9.69 -8.66 7.48
CA HIS A 56 9.25 -9.55 8.57
C HIS A 56 7.81 -10.03 8.34
N PHE A 57 6.91 -9.12 8.00
CA PHE A 57 5.51 -9.46 7.72
C PHE A 57 5.37 -10.39 6.52
N MET A 58 6.07 -10.10 5.42
CA MET A 58 6.09 -10.98 4.24
C MET A 58 6.53 -12.40 4.59
N ARG A 59 7.54 -12.56 5.46
CA ARG A 59 8.08 -13.86 5.83
C ARG A 59 7.26 -14.61 6.88
N ARG A 60 6.68 -13.91 7.85
CA ARG A 60 6.11 -14.51 9.08
C ARG A 60 4.59 -14.45 9.18
N HIS A 61 3.98 -13.43 8.60
CA HIS A 61 2.55 -13.14 8.76
C HIS A 61 1.76 -13.34 7.47
N GLY A 62 2.45 -13.52 6.33
CA GLY A 62 1.84 -13.73 5.02
C GLY A 62 1.41 -12.41 4.38
N VAL A 63 1.86 -12.19 3.15
CA VAL A 63 1.43 -11.09 2.29
C VAL A 63 1.12 -11.66 0.92
N ASP A 64 -0.13 -11.58 0.49
CA ASP A 64 -0.57 -12.19 -0.77
C ASP A 64 -0.14 -11.38 -2.00
N LEU A 65 -0.06 -10.06 -1.86
CA LEU A 65 0.22 -9.14 -2.95
C LEU A 65 0.89 -7.86 -2.46
N CYS A 66 1.89 -7.39 -3.19
CA CYS A 66 2.47 -6.07 -3.02
C CYS A 66 1.98 -5.15 -4.15
N LEU A 67 1.39 -4.01 -3.79
CA LEU A 67 0.92 -3.00 -4.74
C LEU A 67 1.61 -1.68 -4.47
N VAL A 68 2.25 -1.12 -5.50
CA VAL A 68 2.94 0.17 -5.44
C VAL A 68 2.52 1.06 -6.60
N GLY A 69 2.70 2.37 -6.42
CA GLY A 69 2.65 3.32 -7.53
C GLY A 69 3.95 3.30 -8.34
N ALA A 70 4.07 4.26 -9.26
CA ALA A 70 5.27 4.52 -10.02
C ALA A 70 5.36 6.00 -10.36
N ASP A 71 6.56 6.58 -10.24
CA ASP A 71 6.86 7.93 -10.71
C ASP A 71 7.28 7.90 -12.19
N ARG A 72 8.03 6.86 -12.59
CA ARG A 72 8.46 6.66 -13.98
C ARG A 72 8.68 5.18 -14.26
N ILE A 73 8.23 4.73 -15.44
CA ILE A 73 8.49 3.39 -15.95
C ILE A 73 9.26 3.55 -17.26
N ALA A 74 10.44 2.95 -17.35
CA ALA A 74 11.24 2.94 -18.57
C ALA A 74 10.69 1.93 -19.58
N ALA A 75 11.12 2.01 -20.83
CA ALA A 75 10.63 1.13 -21.90
C ALA A 75 10.92 -0.36 -21.64
N ASN A 76 11.93 -0.68 -20.83
CA ASN A 76 12.27 -2.04 -20.42
C ASN A 76 11.48 -2.53 -19.19
N GLY A 77 10.61 -1.70 -18.61
CA GLY A 77 9.81 -2.03 -17.43
C GLY A 77 10.43 -1.63 -16.09
N ASP A 78 11.67 -1.13 -16.07
CA ASP A 78 12.28 -0.63 -14.84
C ASP A 78 11.45 0.51 -14.27
N THR A 79 11.07 0.38 -13.00
CA THR A 79 10.13 1.28 -12.35
C THR A 79 10.85 2.07 -11.27
N ALA A 80 10.96 3.38 -11.47
CA ALA A 80 11.32 4.32 -10.42
C ALA A 80 10.08 4.66 -9.61
N ASN A 81 10.18 4.41 -8.31
CA ASN A 81 9.15 4.74 -7.32
C ASN A 81 9.86 5.26 -6.06
N LYS A 82 9.06 5.81 -5.14
CA LYS A 82 9.47 6.19 -3.78
C LYS A 82 10.34 5.12 -3.12
#